data_AF-B7FWZ2-F1
#
_entry.id   AF-B7FWZ2-F1
#
_cell.length_a   1.000
_cell.length_b   1.000
_cell.length_c   1.000
_cell.angle_alpha   90.00
_cell.angle_beta   90.00
_cell.angle_gamma   90.00
#
_symmetry.space_group_name_H-M   'P 1'
#
loop_
_entity.id
_entity.type
_entity.pdbx_description
1 polymer ?
#
loop_
_entity_poly.entity_id
_entity_poly.type
_entity_poly.pdbx_seq_one_letter_code
_entity_poly.pdbx_strand_id
1 'polypeptide(L)'
;MVSYEDLQEKLPSKAVIDVVSMKPEKVVASDVATAAGISLSQARKDLTALASISRGDISVDKDGELIYSFPRDLNSVLASNSVKYQTLQLARKVWPAVFWGVRVSFGVTLLVSLVAVFTTIFFITSSSSNNDDRRRDDRGGGMSFGMGGMWGPSPLDFFFYRPYGSYGYYGQPERDPEEMGFFESVFSYIFGDGDPNAGLEEKRLGLVASMIRENKGAVTAEQLAPYCDGAPNPQELASKTFVLPIVTALNGEPRVTEDGSIVYTFPELQMSAATVKVIPAASKEEMEMMGQNPALLQEREWKFSLAPEINRFLAGGLGVVNLGGALYLGNLLGQYAMYGVRLPSYFGIVQGAYPFL
;
A
#
# COMPACT_ATOMS: atom_id res chain seq x y z
N MET A 1 8.02 9.21 4.71
CA MET A 1 7.13 8.47 5.61
C MET A 1 7.87 7.20 6.00
N VAL A 2 7.79 6.84 7.28
CA VAL A 2 8.41 5.65 7.86
C VAL A 2 7.45 4.50 7.57
N SER A 3 7.84 3.55 6.71
CA SER A 3 7.07 2.37 6.29
C SER A 3 7.07 1.29 7.37
N TYR A 4 6.19 0.28 7.25
CA TYR A 4 6.19 -0.98 8.02
C TYR A 4 7.61 -1.54 8.27
N GLU A 5 8.43 -1.60 7.21
CA GLU A 5 9.82 -2.04 7.31
C GLU A 5 10.70 -1.06 8.10
N ASP A 6 10.48 0.25 7.95
CA ASP A 6 11.24 1.27 8.68
C ASP A 6 10.86 1.31 10.18
N LEU A 7 9.65 0.86 10.55
CA LEU A 7 9.19 0.69 11.94
C LEU A 7 9.76 -0.59 12.57
N GLN A 8 9.92 -1.66 11.80
CA GLN A 8 10.58 -2.88 12.25
C GLN A 8 12.11 -2.74 12.30
N GLU A 9 12.69 -1.88 11.48
CA GLU A 9 14.12 -1.78 11.23
C GLU A 9 14.79 -0.70 12.09
N LYS A 10 14.77 -0.90 13.40
CA LYS A 10 15.87 -0.41 14.23
C LYS A 10 17.03 -1.40 14.08
N LEU A 11 17.90 -1.14 13.10
CA LEU A 11 19.07 -1.99 12.85
C LEU A 11 19.89 -2.15 14.14
N PRO A 12 20.20 -3.40 14.55
CA PRO A 12 21.10 -3.64 15.67
C PRO A 12 22.45 -2.96 15.41
N SER A 13 23.14 -2.54 16.47
CA SER A 13 24.48 -1.99 16.29
C SER A 13 25.40 -3.01 15.63
N LYS A 14 26.28 -2.52 14.75
CA LYS A 14 27.26 -3.37 14.05
C LYS A 14 28.12 -4.18 15.04
N ALA A 15 28.44 -3.58 16.19
CA ALA A 15 29.21 -4.24 17.25
C ALA A 15 28.49 -5.50 17.80
N VAL A 16 27.16 -5.45 17.98
CA VAL A 16 26.37 -6.62 18.42
C VAL A 16 26.34 -7.68 17.33
N ILE A 17 26.12 -7.29 16.07
CA ILE A 17 26.10 -8.23 14.94
C ILE A 17 27.44 -8.96 14.83
N ASP A 18 28.55 -8.22 14.91
CA ASP A 18 29.90 -8.79 14.83
C ASP A 18 30.15 -9.80 15.97
N VAL A 19 29.78 -9.46 17.23
CA VAL A 19 29.94 -10.36 18.39
C VAL A 19 29.09 -11.62 18.26
N VAL A 20 27.81 -11.49 17.85
CA VAL A 20 26.91 -12.64 17.69
C VAL A 20 27.36 -13.52 16.52
N SER A 21 27.86 -12.95 15.43
CA SER A 21 28.37 -13.71 14.29
C SER A 21 29.59 -14.59 14.65
N MET A 22 30.34 -14.22 15.69
CA MET A 22 31.46 -15.00 16.21
C MET A 22 31.03 -16.10 17.20
N LYS A 23 29.85 -15.99 17.82
CA LYS A 23 29.29 -16.94 18.79
C LYS A 23 27.93 -17.47 18.30
N PRO A 24 27.91 -18.57 17.53
CA PRO A 24 26.84 -18.80 16.54
C PRO A 24 25.53 -19.41 17.05
N GLU A 25 25.37 -19.77 18.33
CA GLU A 25 24.15 -20.49 18.75
C GLU A 25 23.40 -19.87 19.93
N LYS A 26 24.07 -19.50 21.01
CA LYS A 26 23.42 -18.93 22.20
C LYS A 26 24.27 -17.83 22.80
N VAL A 27 23.65 -16.69 23.04
CA VAL A 27 24.30 -15.52 23.62
C VAL A 27 23.43 -14.89 24.68
N VAL A 28 24.09 -14.22 25.61
CA VAL A 28 23.48 -13.54 26.73
C VAL A 28 23.82 -12.06 26.64
N ALA A 29 22.90 -11.19 27.05
CA ALA A 29 23.07 -9.75 26.91
C ALA A 29 24.28 -9.20 27.69
N SER A 30 24.64 -9.80 28.82
CA SER A 30 25.80 -9.45 29.65
C SER A 30 27.13 -9.70 28.93
N ASP A 31 27.28 -10.89 28.34
CA ASP A 31 28.40 -11.28 27.49
C ASP A 31 28.58 -10.33 26.29
N VAL A 32 27.47 -10.06 25.59
CA VAL A 32 27.48 -9.20 24.40
C VAL A 32 27.79 -7.75 24.78
N ALA A 33 27.22 -7.23 25.88
CA ALA A 33 27.53 -5.89 26.37
C ALA A 33 29.02 -5.73 26.69
N THR A 34 29.62 -6.74 27.31
CA THR A 34 31.05 -6.74 27.67
C THR A 34 31.94 -6.82 26.44
N ALA A 35 31.62 -7.70 25.48
CA ALA A 35 32.40 -7.86 24.27
C ALA A 35 32.26 -6.68 23.29
N ALA A 36 31.06 -6.11 23.17
CA ALA A 36 30.77 -4.98 22.27
C ALA A 36 31.05 -3.60 22.90
N GLY A 37 31.25 -3.52 24.22
CA GLY A 37 31.52 -2.26 24.92
C GLY A 37 30.30 -1.32 24.99
N ILE A 38 29.10 -1.88 25.17
CA ILE A 38 27.82 -1.14 25.19
C ILE A 38 27.06 -1.34 26.50
N SER A 39 26.02 -0.54 26.73
CA SER A 39 25.16 -0.72 27.91
C SER A 39 24.35 -2.01 27.84
N LEU A 40 24.02 -2.60 29.00
CA LEU A 40 23.18 -3.80 29.06
C LEU A 40 21.80 -3.59 28.43
N SER A 41 21.22 -2.40 28.58
CA SER A 41 19.95 -2.03 27.93
C SER A 41 20.09 -2.00 26.41
N GLN A 42 21.17 -1.40 25.89
CA GLN A 42 21.43 -1.38 24.45
C GLN A 42 21.64 -2.79 23.90
N ALA A 43 22.43 -3.62 24.60
CA ALA A 43 22.64 -5.02 24.20
C ALA A 43 21.33 -5.81 24.15
N ARG A 44 20.44 -5.64 25.14
CA ARG A 44 19.11 -6.28 25.13
C ARG A 44 18.25 -5.82 23.96
N LYS A 45 18.17 -4.51 23.71
CA LYS A 45 17.42 -3.94 22.59
C LYS A 45 17.95 -4.46 21.25
N ASP A 46 19.26 -4.44 21.04
CA ASP A 46 19.89 -4.90 19.80
C ASP A 46 19.73 -6.40 19.60
N LEU A 47 19.86 -7.22 20.64
CA LEU A 47 19.64 -8.67 20.55
C LEU A 47 18.18 -9.01 20.29
N THR A 48 17.24 -8.26 20.87
CA THR A 48 15.80 -8.39 20.61
C THR A 48 15.48 -8.04 19.16
N ALA A 49 16.01 -6.92 18.66
CA ALA A 49 15.88 -6.53 17.27
C ALA A 49 16.50 -7.56 16.33
N LEU A 50 17.70 -8.07 16.66
CA LEU A 50 18.37 -9.11 15.88
C LEU A 50 17.54 -10.40 15.86
N ALA A 51 16.94 -10.80 16.98
CA ALA A 51 16.08 -11.98 17.06
C ALA A 51 14.82 -11.81 16.20
N SER A 52 14.21 -10.63 16.24
CA SER A 52 13.06 -10.29 15.39
C SER A 52 13.37 -10.44 13.90
N ILE A 53 14.48 -9.85 13.42
CA ILE A 53 14.82 -9.84 11.98
C ILE A 53 15.45 -11.15 11.47
N SER A 54 16.06 -11.94 12.36
CA SER A 54 16.74 -13.20 11.99
C SER A 54 15.96 -14.46 12.32
N ARG A 55 14.72 -14.33 12.84
CA ARG A 55 13.92 -15.45 13.40
C ARG A 55 14.66 -16.16 14.54
N GLY A 56 15.35 -15.38 15.36
CA GLY A 56 15.98 -15.84 16.58
C GLY A 56 14.95 -16.14 17.67
N ASP A 57 15.36 -16.94 18.64
CA ASP A 57 14.57 -17.37 19.78
C ASP A 57 15.03 -16.64 21.05
N ILE A 58 14.10 -16.37 21.97
CA ILE A 58 14.37 -15.81 23.29
C ILE A 58 13.83 -16.76 24.36
N SER A 59 14.67 -17.08 25.35
CA SER A 59 14.29 -17.98 26.44
C SER A 59 14.93 -17.53 27.75
N VAL A 60 14.41 -18.06 28.86
CA VAL A 60 14.96 -17.83 30.21
C VAL A 60 15.73 -19.06 30.65
N ASP A 61 16.96 -18.87 31.13
CA ASP A 61 17.74 -19.95 31.74
C ASP A 61 17.30 -20.24 33.18
N LYS A 62 17.79 -21.34 33.76
CA LYS A 62 17.57 -21.75 35.15
C LYS A 62 17.96 -20.68 36.17
N ASP A 63 18.92 -19.82 35.82
CA ASP A 63 19.40 -18.73 36.65
C ASP A 63 18.59 -17.43 36.48
N GLY A 64 17.51 -17.45 35.69
CA GLY A 64 16.67 -16.29 35.42
C GLY A 64 17.28 -15.29 34.43
N GLU A 65 18.27 -15.71 33.64
CA GLU A 65 18.92 -14.87 32.64
C GLU A 65 18.32 -15.09 31.23
N LEU A 66 18.25 -14.03 30.43
CA LEU A 66 17.75 -14.11 29.05
C LEU A 66 18.82 -14.67 28.12
N ILE A 67 18.50 -15.78 27.46
CA ILE A 67 19.31 -16.39 26.41
C ILE A 67 18.64 -16.13 25.06
N TYR A 68 19.43 -15.59 24.13
CA TYR A 68 19.06 -15.41 22.73
C TYR A 68 19.70 -16.52 21.90
N SER A 69 18.91 -17.19 21.07
CA SER A 69 19.40 -18.21 20.14
C SER A 69 19.24 -17.74 18.70
N PHE A 70 20.29 -17.92 17.89
CA PHE A 70 20.34 -17.40 16.52
C PHE A 70 20.56 -18.52 15.50
N PRO A 71 20.11 -18.35 14.24
CA PRO A 71 20.44 -19.28 13.18
C PRO A 71 21.93 -19.23 12.84
N ARG A 72 22.51 -20.38 12.47
CA ARG A 72 23.94 -20.52 12.12
C ARG A 72 24.36 -19.63 10.94
N ASP A 73 23.44 -19.37 10.01
CA ASP A 73 23.71 -18.58 8.80
C ASP A 73 23.26 -17.12 8.93
N LEU A 74 23.44 -16.51 10.11
CA LEU A 74 22.98 -15.15 10.44
C LEU A 74 23.32 -14.11 9.37
N ASN A 75 24.56 -14.09 8.88
CA ASN A 75 25.00 -13.13 7.87
C ASN A 75 24.24 -13.25 6.55
N SER A 76 23.89 -14.47 6.13
CA SER A 76 23.13 -14.70 4.91
C SER A 76 21.68 -14.22 5.05
N VAL A 77 21.08 -14.44 6.22
CA VAL A 77 19.72 -13.99 6.57
C VAL A 77 19.67 -12.46 6.54
N LEU A 78 20.63 -11.80 7.20
CA LEU A 78 20.73 -10.33 7.20
C LEU A 78 20.97 -9.74 5.81
N ALA A 79 21.87 -10.34 5.02
CA ALA A 79 22.15 -9.88 3.65
C ALA A 79 20.90 -9.97 2.76
N SER A 80 20.18 -11.10 2.82
CA SER A 80 18.95 -11.27 2.03
C SER A 80 17.87 -10.25 2.39
N ASN A 81 17.72 -9.93 3.68
CA ASN A 81 16.78 -8.92 4.15
C ASN A 81 17.16 -7.51 3.67
N SER A 82 18.45 -7.14 3.74
CA SER A 82 18.92 -5.82 3.27
C SER A 82 18.72 -5.57 1.77
N VAL A 83 18.95 -6.58 0.92
CA VAL A 83 18.73 -6.45 -0.54
C VAL A 83 17.25 -6.31 -0.85
N LYS A 84 16.41 -7.15 -0.22
CA LYS A 84 14.95 -7.05 -0.33
C LYS A 84 14.48 -5.64 0.09
N TYR A 85 15.04 -5.09 1.15
CA TYR A 85 14.67 -3.76 1.64
C TYR A 85 15.11 -2.63 0.71
N GLN A 86 16.35 -2.62 0.22
CA GLN A 86 16.82 -1.59 -0.72
C GLN A 86 15.99 -1.56 -2.01
N THR A 87 15.61 -2.74 -2.52
CA THR A 87 14.74 -2.84 -3.69
C THR A 87 13.33 -2.34 -3.40
N LEU A 88 12.74 -2.69 -2.25
CA LEU A 88 11.42 -2.22 -1.84
C LEU A 88 11.39 -0.71 -1.57
N GLN A 89 12.42 -0.13 -0.96
CA GLN A 89 12.51 1.32 -0.76
C GLN A 89 12.57 2.09 -2.08
N LEU A 90 13.41 1.64 -3.01
CA LEU A 90 13.52 2.27 -4.32
C LEU A 90 12.20 2.14 -5.08
N ALA A 91 11.60 0.95 -5.06
CA ALA A 91 10.30 0.70 -5.63
C ALA A 91 9.26 1.65 -5.00
N ARG A 92 9.11 1.71 -3.68
CA ARG A 92 8.15 2.59 -2.99
C ARG A 92 8.35 4.07 -3.30
N LYS A 93 9.60 4.53 -3.46
CA LYS A 93 9.89 5.93 -3.77
C LYS A 93 9.51 6.29 -5.21
N VAL A 94 9.72 5.37 -6.14
CA VAL A 94 9.57 5.61 -7.59
C VAL A 94 8.19 5.19 -8.10
N TRP A 95 7.64 4.10 -7.58
CA TRP A 95 6.39 3.47 -8.01
C TRP A 95 5.19 4.41 -7.99
N PRO A 96 4.97 5.27 -6.96
CA PRO A 96 3.85 6.20 -6.97
C PRO A 96 3.91 7.18 -8.15
N ALA A 97 5.10 7.67 -8.50
CA ALA A 97 5.30 8.60 -9.62
C ALA A 97 5.13 7.89 -10.98
N VAL A 98 5.73 6.70 -11.12
CA VAL A 98 5.59 5.88 -12.33
C VAL A 98 4.13 5.52 -12.57
N PHE A 99 3.46 5.01 -11.54
CA PHE A 99 2.08 4.56 -11.63
C PHE A 99 1.11 5.72 -11.87
N TRP A 100 1.33 6.88 -11.23
CA TRP A 100 0.60 8.10 -11.57
C TRP A 100 0.80 8.48 -13.05
N GLY A 101 2.03 8.47 -13.55
CA GLY A 101 2.34 8.77 -14.95
C GLY A 101 1.65 7.83 -15.93
N VAL A 102 1.69 6.51 -15.66
CA VAL A 102 1.01 5.48 -16.47
C VAL A 102 -0.51 5.65 -16.45
N ARG A 103 -1.10 5.93 -15.28
CA ARG A 103 -2.55 6.15 -15.14
C ARG A 103 -3.01 7.38 -15.92
N VAL A 104 -2.30 8.50 -15.77
CA VAL A 104 -2.63 9.75 -16.46
C VAL A 104 -2.45 9.59 -17.97
N SER A 105 -1.35 8.98 -18.42
CA SER A 105 -1.12 8.75 -19.86
C SER A 105 -2.20 7.85 -20.45
N PHE A 106 -2.56 6.76 -19.76
CA PHE A 106 -3.66 5.89 -20.16
C PHE A 106 -4.99 6.64 -20.28
N GLY A 107 -5.35 7.45 -19.29
CA GLY A 107 -6.59 8.25 -19.33
C GLY A 107 -6.64 9.22 -20.50
N VAL A 108 -5.54 9.94 -20.74
CA VAL A 108 -5.42 10.87 -21.87
C VAL A 108 -5.52 10.12 -23.20
N THR A 109 -4.75 9.05 -23.37
CA THR A 109 -4.78 8.24 -24.59
C THR A 109 -6.16 7.65 -24.85
N LEU A 110 -6.82 7.11 -23.82
CA LEU A 110 -8.18 6.59 -23.92
C LEU A 110 -9.16 7.66 -24.41
N LEU A 111 -9.10 8.87 -23.84
CA LEU A 111 -9.97 9.98 -24.23
C LEU A 111 -9.70 10.44 -25.66
N VAL A 112 -8.43 10.60 -26.05
CA VAL A 112 -8.04 11.00 -27.41
C VAL A 112 -8.47 9.93 -28.42
N SER A 113 -8.29 8.65 -28.09
CA SER A 113 -8.72 7.51 -28.91
C SER A 113 -10.23 7.53 -29.11
N LEU A 114 -10.99 7.70 -28.03
CA LEU A 114 -12.45 7.75 -28.09
C LEU A 114 -12.94 8.93 -28.95
N VAL A 115 -12.38 10.13 -28.75
CA VAL A 115 -12.72 11.31 -29.57
C VAL A 115 -12.38 11.08 -31.03
N ALA A 116 -11.19 10.55 -31.35
CA ALA A 116 -10.77 10.30 -32.73
C ALA A 116 -11.67 9.27 -33.43
N VAL A 117 -12.01 8.18 -32.76
CA VAL A 117 -12.90 7.14 -33.29
C VAL A 117 -14.30 7.70 -33.53
N PHE A 118 -14.92 8.35 -32.53
CA PHE A 118 -16.29 8.86 -32.65
C PHE A 118 -16.43 9.96 -33.71
N THR A 119 -15.53 10.92 -33.73
CA THR A 119 -15.56 12.02 -34.71
C THR A 119 -15.32 11.49 -36.13
N THR A 120 -14.41 10.54 -36.32
CA THR A 120 -14.18 9.94 -37.65
C THR A 120 -15.41 9.18 -38.14
N ILE A 121 -16.03 8.36 -37.29
CA ILE A 121 -17.29 7.66 -37.62
C ILE A 121 -18.39 8.69 -37.97
N PHE A 122 -18.52 9.75 -37.18
CA PHE A 122 -19.51 10.81 -37.42
C PHE A 122 -19.33 11.47 -38.79
N PHE A 123 -18.09 11.83 -39.17
CA PHE A 123 -17.81 12.44 -40.47
C PHE A 123 -18.02 11.48 -41.65
N ILE A 124 -17.63 10.20 -41.52
CA ILE A 124 -17.85 9.20 -42.57
C ILE A 124 -19.34 8.95 -42.77
N THR A 125 -20.11 8.87 -41.68
CA THR A 125 -21.56 8.62 -41.77
C THR A 125 -22.30 9.84 -42.32
N SER A 126 -21.93 11.05 -41.89
CA SER A 126 -22.55 12.30 -42.33
C SER A 126 -22.21 12.69 -43.78
N SER A 127 -21.06 12.23 -44.31
CA SER A 127 -20.70 12.47 -45.72
C SER A 127 -21.41 11.53 -46.71
N SER A 128 -22.12 10.51 -46.21
CA SER A 128 -22.95 9.61 -47.02
C SER A 128 -24.36 10.13 -47.32
N SER A 129 -24.79 11.24 -46.69
CA SER A 129 -26.10 11.84 -46.94
C SER A 129 -26.00 13.02 -47.91
N ASN A 130 -25.88 12.72 -49.20
CA ASN A 130 -26.19 13.67 -50.27
C ASN A 130 -27.27 13.07 -51.18
N ASN A 131 -28.52 13.47 -50.93
CA ASN A 131 -29.60 13.80 -51.89
C ASN A 131 -30.96 13.77 -51.18
N ASP A 132 -31.49 14.93 -50.80
CA ASP A 132 -32.54 15.65 -51.55
C ASP A 132 -33.21 16.70 -50.66
N ASP A 133 -33.32 17.91 -51.21
CA ASP A 133 -34.08 19.01 -50.65
C ASP A 133 -35.56 18.65 -50.48
N ARG A 134 -36.05 18.60 -49.24
CA ARG A 134 -37.41 19.06 -48.90
C ARG A 134 -37.46 19.74 -47.54
N ARG A 135 -37.80 21.02 -47.59
CA ARG A 135 -38.27 21.83 -46.45
C ARG A 135 -39.38 21.09 -45.70
N ARG A 136 -39.24 20.95 -44.38
CA ARG A 136 -40.38 21.03 -43.46
C ARG A 136 -39.90 21.36 -42.05
N ASP A 137 -40.53 22.38 -41.49
CA ASP A 137 -40.44 22.78 -40.11
C ASP A 137 -40.93 21.68 -39.16
N ASP A 138 -40.50 21.88 -37.91
CA ASP A 138 -41.09 21.47 -36.64
C ASP A 138 -40.72 20.11 -36.01
N ARG A 139 -40.39 20.27 -34.72
CA ARG A 139 -40.38 19.33 -33.60
C ARG A 139 -39.15 18.44 -33.42
N GLY A 140 -38.34 18.90 -32.46
CA GLY A 140 -38.17 18.14 -31.23
C GLY A 140 -36.97 17.18 -31.23
N GLY A 141 -36.23 17.24 -30.13
CA GLY A 141 -35.13 16.33 -29.88
C GLY A 141 -33.83 17.06 -29.59
N GLY A 142 -33.86 18.05 -28.70
CA GLY A 142 -32.65 18.31 -27.92
C GLY A 142 -32.23 16.98 -27.32
N MET A 143 -31.03 16.52 -27.67
CA MET A 143 -30.34 15.46 -26.94
C MET A 143 -30.21 15.94 -25.50
N SER A 144 -31.24 15.73 -24.70
CA SER A 144 -31.10 15.66 -23.26
C SER A 144 -30.25 14.42 -23.04
N PHE A 145 -28.93 14.62 -22.98
CA PHE A 145 -28.03 13.74 -22.26
C PHE A 145 -28.48 13.80 -20.79
N GLY A 146 -29.59 13.13 -20.50
CA GLY A 146 -30.05 12.76 -19.16
C GLY A 146 -29.13 11.67 -18.62
N MET A 147 -27.84 11.96 -18.56
CA MET A 147 -26.83 11.18 -17.84
C MET A 147 -26.35 12.00 -16.64
N GLY A 148 -27.26 12.73 -15.99
CA GLY A 148 -26.93 13.52 -14.79
C GLY A 148 -26.56 12.66 -13.57
N GLY A 149 -26.85 11.35 -13.60
CA GLY A 149 -26.55 10.42 -12.50
C GLY A 149 -25.56 9.30 -12.81
N MET A 150 -25.14 9.11 -14.08
CA MET A 150 -24.25 8.00 -14.47
C MET A 150 -22.76 8.40 -14.45
N TRP A 151 -22.47 9.69 -14.65
CA TRP A 151 -21.10 10.17 -14.84
C TRP A 151 -20.37 10.51 -13.53
N GLY A 152 -21.03 10.45 -12.37
CA GLY A 152 -20.41 10.89 -11.11
C GLY A 152 -19.97 12.36 -11.15
N PRO A 153 -19.14 12.85 -10.22
CA PRO A 153 -18.51 14.16 -10.38
C PRO A 153 -17.71 14.20 -11.69
N SER A 154 -17.69 15.38 -12.34
CA SER A 154 -17.04 15.75 -13.60
C SER A 154 -16.23 14.66 -14.35
N PRO A 155 -16.41 14.47 -15.68
CA PRO A 155 -15.55 13.60 -16.49
C PRO A 155 -14.05 13.91 -16.41
N LEU A 156 -13.65 15.06 -15.85
CA LEU A 156 -12.26 15.47 -15.66
C LEU A 156 -11.74 15.23 -14.22
N ASP A 157 -12.57 14.73 -13.30
CA ASP A 157 -12.18 14.54 -11.89
C ASP A 157 -11.06 13.50 -11.72
N PHE A 158 -10.85 12.64 -12.72
CA PHE A 158 -9.70 11.72 -12.77
C PHE A 158 -8.35 12.44 -12.93
N PHE A 159 -8.30 13.63 -13.53
CA PHE A 159 -7.07 14.43 -13.63
C PHE A 159 -6.70 15.10 -12.31
N PHE A 160 -7.71 15.40 -11.49
CA PHE A 160 -7.56 16.00 -10.17
C PHE A 160 -7.54 14.95 -9.06
N TYR A 161 -7.59 13.66 -9.42
CA TYR A 161 -7.45 12.57 -8.47
C TYR A 161 -6.10 12.72 -7.77
N ARG A 162 -6.17 12.92 -6.45
CA ARG A 162 -5.02 13.25 -5.62
C ARG A 162 -3.92 12.21 -5.83
N PRO A 163 -2.64 12.62 -5.94
CA PRO A 163 -1.55 11.69 -6.15
C PRO A 163 -1.53 10.68 -5.00
N TYR A 164 -1.50 9.40 -5.37
CA TYR A 164 -1.49 8.23 -4.47
C TYR A 164 -0.40 8.28 -3.39
N GLY A 165 0.57 9.20 -3.47
CA GLY A 165 1.56 9.44 -2.42
C GLY A 165 1.00 9.96 -1.08
N SER A 166 -0.26 10.41 -1.03
CA SER A 166 -0.95 10.82 0.21
C SER A 166 -1.99 9.81 0.69
N TYR A 167 -2.11 8.64 0.04
CA TYR A 167 -3.20 7.67 0.26
C TYR A 167 -2.87 6.55 1.26
N GLY A 168 -1.59 6.38 1.64
CA GLY A 168 -1.21 5.35 2.62
C GLY A 168 -1.36 5.76 4.09
N TYR A 169 -1.52 7.06 4.38
CA TYR A 169 -1.43 7.59 5.75
C TYR A 169 -2.76 8.04 6.34
N TYR A 170 -3.67 8.52 5.50
CA TYR A 170 -5.03 8.84 5.92
C TYR A 170 -5.90 7.69 5.45
N GLY A 171 -6.24 6.77 6.37
CA GLY A 171 -7.32 5.82 6.11
C GLY A 171 -8.52 6.61 5.62
N GLN A 172 -8.80 6.56 4.33
CA GLN A 172 -10.03 7.12 3.82
C GLN A 172 -11.18 6.23 4.30
N PRO A 173 -12.35 6.82 4.57
CA PRO A 173 -13.55 6.04 4.80
C PRO A 173 -13.72 5.05 3.66
N GLU A 174 -14.12 3.81 3.98
CA GLU A 174 -14.60 2.84 3.00
C GLU A 174 -15.57 3.56 2.06
N ARG A 175 -15.11 3.84 0.84
CA ARG A 175 -15.94 4.49 -0.16
C ARG A 175 -16.94 3.48 -0.66
N ASP A 176 -18.20 3.88 -0.68
CA ASP A 176 -19.26 3.04 -1.19
C ASP A 176 -19.03 2.80 -2.69
N PRO A 177 -18.88 1.54 -3.14
CA PRO A 177 -18.84 1.18 -4.55
C PRO A 177 -19.98 1.79 -5.38
N GLU A 178 -21.14 2.03 -4.74
CA GLU A 178 -22.32 2.59 -5.38
C GLU A 178 -22.18 4.08 -5.75
N GLU A 179 -21.24 4.81 -5.13
CA GLU A 179 -20.95 6.21 -5.44
C GLU A 179 -19.92 6.38 -6.57
N MET A 180 -19.33 5.28 -7.05
CA MET A 180 -18.25 5.30 -8.04
C MET A 180 -18.76 5.66 -9.44
N GLY A 181 -18.23 6.74 -10.04
CA GLY A 181 -18.56 7.12 -11.41
C GLY A 181 -18.08 6.10 -12.46
N PHE A 182 -18.61 6.17 -13.68
CA PHE A 182 -18.23 5.22 -14.75
C PHE A 182 -16.72 5.23 -15.07
N PHE A 183 -16.11 6.40 -15.27
CA PHE A 183 -14.67 6.48 -15.56
C PHE A 183 -13.82 6.05 -14.36
N GLU A 184 -14.24 6.38 -13.14
CA GLU A 184 -13.59 5.91 -11.92
C GLU A 184 -13.63 4.38 -11.84
N SER A 185 -14.76 3.77 -12.23
CA SER A 185 -14.91 2.32 -12.32
C SER A 185 -14.00 1.69 -13.39
N VAL A 186 -13.78 2.37 -14.53
CA VAL A 186 -12.80 1.92 -15.55
C VAL A 186 -11.39 1.94 -14.97
N PHE A 187 -11.02 3.00 -14.25
CA PHE A 187 -9.70 3.10 -13.61
C PHE A 187 -9.51 2.09 -12.48
N SER A 188 -10.52 1.89 -11.63
CA SER A 188 -10.56 0.83 -10.62
C SER A 188 -10.40 -0.55 -11.26
N TYR A 189 -11.09 -0.82 -12.38
CA TYR A 189 -11.00 -2.10 -13.07
C TYR A 189 -9.61 -2.38 -13.66
N ILE A 190 -8.91 -1.35 -14.16
CA ILE A 190 -7.61 -1.52 -14.85
C ILE A 190 -6.43 -1.43 -13.89
N PHE A 191 -6.49 -0.54 -12.91
CA PHE A 191 -5.36 -0.23 -12.05
C PHE A 191 -5.58 -0.56 -10.58
N GLY A 192 -6.81 -0.90 -10.21
CA GLY A 192 -7.21 -1.20 -8.84
C GLY A 192 -7.30 0.00 -7.90
N ASP A 193 -7.87 -0.26 -6.72
CA ASP A 193 -8.18 0.77 -5.71
C ASP A 193 -7.12 0.91 -4.61
N GLY A 194 -6.02 0.16 -4.74
CA GLY A 194 -4.93 0.15 -3.77
C GLY A 194 -5.10 -0.92 -2.69
N ASP A 195 -4.15 -0.94 -1.76
CA ASP A 195 -4.09 -1.92 -0.66
C ASP A 195 -5.07 -1.51 0.45
N PRO A 196 -6.11 -2.32 0.76
CA PRO A 196 -7.05 -2.02 1.84
C PRO A 196 -6.42 -2.09 3.24
N ASN A 197 -5.23 -2.65 3.37
CA ASN A 197 -4.49 -2.80 4.63
C ASN A 197 -3.39 -1.74 4.78
N ALA A 198 -3.35 -0.74 3.89
CA ALA A 198 -2.43 0.38 4.04
C ALA A 198 -2.65 1.11 5.37
N GLY A 199 -1.57 1.36 6.12
CA GLY A 199 -1.63 2.06 7.39
C GLY A 199 -2.06 1.19 8.60
N LEU A 200 -2.32 -0.11 8.40
CA LEU A 200 -2.83 -1.00 9.45
C LEU A 200 -1.81 -1.18 10.59
N GLU A 201 -0.53 -1.31 10.26
CA GLU A 201 0.54 -1.43 11.26
C GLU A 201 0.70 -0.15 12.07
N GLU A 202 0.67 1.03 11.43
CA GLU A 202 0.77 2.32 12.13
C GLU A 202 -0.38 2.48 13.13
N LYS A 203 -1.59 2.05 12.75
CA LYS A 203 -2.75 2.01 13.65
C LYS A 203 -2.53 1.03 14.80
N ARG A 204 -2.07 -0.19 14.49
CA ARG A 204 -1.76 -1.24 15.47
C ARG A 204 -0.71 -0.76 16.48
N LEU A 205 0.43 -0.26 16.03
CA LEU A 205 1.50 0.26 16.89
C LEU A 205 1.01 1.45 17.73
N GLY A 206 0.17 2.32 17.18
CA GLY A 206 -0.47 3.41 17.92
C GLY A 206 -1.36 2.91 19.07
N LEU A 207 -2.14 1.86 18.83
CA LEU A 207 -2.99 1.23 19.85
C LEU A 207 -2.16 0.52 20.92
N VAL A 208 -1.17 -0.27 20.50
CA VAL A 208 -0.26 -0.95 21.42
C VAL A 208 0.50 0.05 22.27
N ALA A 209 1.01 1.13 21.69
CA ALA A 209 1.69 2.19 22.45
C ALA A 209 0.77 2.84 23.49
N SER A 210 -0.52 3.01 23.16
CA SER A 210 -1.53 3.52 24.10
C SER A 210 -1.79 2.54 25.23
N MET A 211 -1.99 1.26 24.92
CA MET A 211 -2.16 0.18 25.89
C MET A 211 -0.94 0.05 26.82
N ILE A 212 0.28 0.12 26.28
CA ILE A 212 1.52 0.11 27.08
C ILE A 212 1.58 1.31 28.02
N ARG A 213 1.14 2.50 27.57
CA ARG A 213 1.10 3.70 28.40
C ARG A 213 0.13 3.55 29.57
N GLU A 214 -1.07 3.01 29.32
CA GLU A 214 -2.06 2.69 30.37
C GLU A 214 -1.51 1.69 31.39
N ASN A 215 -0.72 0.71 30.94
CA ASN A 215 -0.04 -0.26 31.79
C ASN A 215 1.29 0.26 32.40
N LYS A 216 1.52 1.58 32.41
CA LYS A 216 2.71 2.23 33.01
C LYS A 216 4.04 1.75 32.43
N GLY A 217 4.04 1.29 31.18
CA GLY A 217 5.25 0.98 30.43
C GLY A 217 5.79 -0.43 30.62
N ALA A 218 5.03 -1.36 31.20
CA ALA A 218 5.41 -2.77 31.28
C ALA A 218 4.23 -3.66 30.90
N VAL A 219 4.45 -4.62 30.00
CA VAL A 219 3.41 -5.54 29.51
C VAL A 219 3.95 -6.95 29.30
N THR A 220 3.07 -7.95 29.38
CA THR A 220 3.41 -9.35 29.11
C THR A 220 3.18 -9.72 27.63
N ALA A 221 3.71 -10.87 27.20
CA ALA A 221 3.46 -11.37 25.85
C ALA A 221 1.97 -11.61 25.59
N GLU A 222 1.24 -12.05 26.61
CA GLU A 222 -0.19 -12.36 26.55
C GLU A 222 -1.03 -11.10 26.37
N GLN A 223 -0.60 -9.96 26.92
CA GLN A 223 -1.23 -8.66 26.69
C GLN A 223 -0.94 -8.09 25.29
N LEU A 224 0.20 -8.45 24.69
CA LEU A 224 0.55 -8.05 23.33
C LEU A 224 -0.08 -8.97 22.26
N ALA A 225 -0.38 -10.22 22.61
CA ALA A 225 -0.86 -11.23 21.67
C ALA A 225 -2.08 -10.83 20.82
N PRO A 226 -3.10 -10.11 21.33
CA PRO A 226 -4.24 -9.68 20.52
C PRO A 226 -3.86 -8.72 19.38
N TYR A 227 -2.69 -8.09 19.45
CA TYR A 227 -2.19 -7.14 18.46
C TYR A 227 -1.16 -7.72 17.51
N CYS A 228 -0.75 -8.98 17.70
CA CYS A 228 0.22 -9.65 16.84
C CYS A 228 -0.44 -10.25 15.60
N ASP A 229 0.32 -10.35 14.51
CA ASP A 229 -0.13 -10.98 13.27
C ASP A 229 -0.20 -12.50 13.39
N GLY A 230 -1.35 -13.05 13.00
CA GLY A 230 -1.56 -14.49 12.90
C GLY A 230 -1.66 -15.21 14.25
N ALA A 231 -2.15 -16.44 14.21
CA ALA A 231 -2.08 -17.31 15.38
C ALA A 231 -0.63 -17.81 15.51
N PRO A 232 0.06 -17.57 16.64
CA PRO A 232 1.42 -18.04 16.83
C PRO A 232 1.45 -19.56 16.72
N ASN A 233 2.45 -20.08 16.01
CA ASN A 233 2.66 -21.53 16.00
C ASN A 233 3.09 -22.01 17.41
N PRO A 234 3.01 -23.32 17.71
CA PRO A 234 3.35 -23.82 19.06
C PRO A 234 4.76 -23.46 19.52
N GLN A 235 5.70 -23.31 18.59
CA GLN A 235 7.09 -22.97 18.89
C GLN A 235 7.24 -21.48 19.25
N GLU A 236 6.61 -20.59 18.49
CA GLU A 236 6.54 -19.15 18.75
C GLU A 236 5.78 -18.84 20.04
N LEU A 237 4.73 -19.61 20.34
CA LEU A 237 3.99 -19.47 21.58
C LEU A 237 4.86 -19.83 22.80
N ALA A 238 5.67 -20.88 22.68
CA ALA A 238 6.59 -21.30 23.74
C ALA A 238 7.74 -20.31 23.94
N SER A 239 8.31 -19.79 22.86
CA SER A 239 9.40 -18.81 22.91
C SER A 239 8.97 -17.37 23.14
N LYS A 240 7.67 -17.08 22.98
CA LYS A 240 7.13 -15.71 22.96
C LYS A 240 7.80 -14.83 21.88
N THR A 241 8.31 -15.43 20.81
CA THR A 241 9.00 -14.70 19.72
C THR A 241 8.05 -13.82 18.91
N PHE A 242 6.76 -14.19 18.83
CA PHE A 242 5.77 -13.49 18.00
C PHE A 242 5.54 -12.02 18.40
N VAL A 243 5.87 -11.62 19.64
CA VAL A 243 5.73 -10.22 20.09
C VAL A 243 6.96 -9.36 19.79
N LEU A 244 8.11 -9.95 19.43
CA LEU A 244 9.36 -9.22 19.24
C LEU A 244 9.28 -8.09 18.20
N PRO A 245 8.57 -8.24 17.05
CA PRO A 245 8.43 -7.14 16.09
C PRO A 245 7.86 -5.87 16.72
N ILE A 246 6.79 -6.00 17.51
CA ILE A 246 6.14 -4.89 18.21
C ILE A 246 7.05 -4.32 19.30
N VAL A 247 7.71 -5.19 20.07
CA VAL A 247 8.65 -4.79 21.13
C VAL A 247 9.79 -3.97 20.54
N THR A 248 10.39 -4.42 19.43
CA THR A 248 11.46 -3.72 18.73
C THR A 248 10.98 -2.39 18.14
N ALA A 249 9.82 -2.37 17.48
CA ALA A 249 9.27 -1.17 16.84
C ALA A 249 9.01 -0.04 17.85
N LEU A 250 8.57 -0.39 19.06
CA LEU A 250 8.32 0.55 20.15
C LEU A 250 9.52 0.72 21.11
N ASN A 251 10.69 0.19 20.72
CA ASN A 251 11.95 0.30 21.45
C ASN A 251 11.89 -0.22 22.91
N GLY A 252 11.11 -1.28 23.11
CA GLY A 252 11.02 -2.01 24.35
C GLY A 252 12.22 -2.93 24.59
N GLU A 253 12.37 -3.39 25.83
CA GLU A 253 13.38 -4.38 26.22
C GLU A 253 12.76 -5.48 27.08
N PRO A 254 13.13 -6.75 26.86
CA PRO A 254 12.71 -7.86 27.70
C PRO A 254 13.45 -7.83 29.05
N ARG A 255 12.73 -8.18 30.11
CA ARG A 255 13.24 -8.39 31.47
C ARG A 255 12.63 -9.65 32.04
N VAL A 256 13.38 -10.31 32.93
CA VAL A 256 12.91 -11.49 33.65
C VAL A 256 12.45 -11.04 35.03
N THR A 257 11.27 -11.50 35.43
CA THR A 257 10.72 -11.29 36.77
C THR A 257 11.23 -12.35 37.73
N GLU A 258 11.02 -12.18 39.04
CA GLU A 258 11.51 -13.12 40.07
C GLU A 258 10.93 -14.53 39.91
N ASP A 259 9.74 -14.66 39.31
CA ASP A 259 9.06 -15.91 38.99
C ASP A 259 9.56 -16.57 37.68
N GLY A 260 10.54 -15.98 36.99
CA GLY A 260 11.11 -16.51 35.75
C GLY A 260 10.31 -16.20 34.49
N SER A 261 9.30 -15.33 34.59
CA SER A 261 8.50 -14.89 33.44
C SER A 261 9.19 -13.75 32.67
N ILE A 262 8.99 -13.69 31.35
CA ILE A 262 9.45 -12.56 30.54
C ILE A 262 8.39 -11.46 30.53
N VAL A 263 8.80 -10.25 30.92
CA VAL A 263 8.01 -9.01 30.83
C VAL A 263 8.75 -8.02 29.94
N TYR A 264 8.02 -7.29 29.10
CA TYR A 264 8.58 -6.28 28.21
C TYR A 264 8.36 -4.90 28.78
N THR A 265 9.43 -4.11 28.87
CA THR A 265 9.41 -2.76 29.42
C THR A 265 9.71 -1.72 28.35
N PHE A 266 9.01 -0.58 28.41
CA PHE A 266 9.05 0.48 27.41
C PHE A 266 9.31 1.85 28.07
N PRO A 267 10.53 2.10 28.60
CA PRO A 267 10.83 3.33 29.32
C PRO A 267 10.63 4.59 28.49
N GLU A 268 10.90 4.50 27.18
CA GLU A 268 10.84 5.66 26.28
C GLU A 268 9.39 6.07 25.95
N LEU A 269 8.46 5.13 25.94
CA LEU A 269 7.04 5.44 25.70
C LEU A 269 6.39 6.20 26.87
N GLN A 270 6.99 6.17 28.05
CA GLN A 270 6.51 6.90 29.23
C GLN A 270 6.91 8.39 29.23
N MET A 271 7.86 8.78 28.37
CA MET A 271 8.27 10.17 28.23
C MET A 271 7.34 10.86 27.22
N SER A 272 6.63 11.90 27.66
CA SER A 272 5.82 12.74 26.77
C SER A 272 6.12 14.20 27.03
N ALA A 273 6.63 14.91 26.03
CA ALA A 273 6.47 16.35 25.98
C ALA A 273 4.99 16.65 25.68
N ALA A 274 4.35 17.54 26.43
CA ALA A 274 2.91 17.82 26.34
C ALA A 274 2.44 18.39 24.97
N THR A 275 3.36 18.60 24.01
CA THR A 275 3.11 19.37 22.80
C THR A 275 3.54 18.61 21.54
N VAL A 276 3.18 17.34 21.40
CA VAL A 276 3.20 16.67 20.10
C VAL A 276 1.77 16.64 19.59
N LYS A 277 1.44 17.51 18.61
CA LYS A 277 0.27 17.31 17.75
C LYS A 277 0.56 16.08 16.90
N VAL A 278 0.29 14.89 17.44
CA VAL A 278 0.28 13.66 16.66
C VAL A 278 -0.81 13.85 15.62
N ILE A 279 -0.47 13.77 14.33
CA ILE A 279 -1.46 13.58 13.27
C ILE A 279 -1.84 12.11 13.39
N PRO A 280 -2.99 11.78 14.00
CA PRO A 280 -3.29 10.39 14.28
C PRO A 280 -3.63 9.71 12.96
N ALA A 281 -3.10 8.50 12.75
CA ALA A 281 -3.37 7.67 11.56
C ALA A 281 -4.85 7.20 11.48
N ALA A 282 -5.59 7.40 12.57
CA ALA A 282 -7.00 7.08 12.74
C ALA A 282 -7.66 8.18 13.61
N SER A 283 -8.98 8.34 13.50
CA SER A 283 -9.71 9.23 14.41
C SER A 283 -9.64 8.69 15.86
N LYS A 284 -9.88 9.53 16.86
CA LYS A 284 -9.93 9.06 18.27
C LYS A 284 -10.99 7.98 18.47
N GLU A 285 -12.14 8.14 17.83
CA GLU A 285 -13.26 7.20 17.88
C GLU A 285 -12.89 5.85 17.24
N GLU A 286 -12.19 5.87 16.09
CA GLU A 286 -11.65 4.66 15.47
C GLU A 286 -10.64 3.94 16.38
N MET A 287 -9.75 4.70 17.04
CA MET A 287 -8.80 4.12 17.99
C MET A 287 -9.50 3.52 19.22
N GLU A 288 -10.53 4.17 19.76
CA GLU A 288 -11.31 3.63 20.88
C GLU A 288 -12.05 2.34 20.49
N MET A 289 -12.67 2.31 19.31
CA MET A 289 -13.34 1.10 18.80
C MET A 289 -12.35 -0.05 18.56
N MET A 290 -11.19 0.22 17.94
CA MET A 290 -10.16 -0.80 17.73
C MET A 290 -9.51 -1.26 19.05
N GLY A 291 -9.39 -0.38 20.04
CA GLY A 291 -8.92 -0.74 21.38
C GLY A 291 -9.89 -1.66 22.11
N GLN A 292 -11.19 -1.49 21.91
CA GLN A 292 -12.24 -2.37 22.47
C GLN A 292 -12.38 -3.68 21.70
N ASN A 293 -12.17 -3.64 20.38
CA ASN A 293 -12.29 -4.80 19.51
C ASN A 293 -11.05 -4.93 18.62
N PRO A 294 -9.98 -5.62 19.08
CA PRO A 294 -8.77 -5.84 18.29
C PRO A 294 -9.03 -6.64 17.00
N ALA A 295 -10.20 -7.28 16.84
CA ALA A 295 -10.59 -7.88 15.57
C ALA A 295 -10.75 -6.86 14.43
N LEU A 296 -10.84 -5.55 14.75
CA LEU A 296 -10.84 -4.48 13.76
C LEU A 296 -9.44 -4.21 13.16
N LEU A 297 -8.37 -4.78 13.73
CA LEU A 297 -7.01 -4.76 13.18
C LEU A 297 -6.71 -5.97 12.27
N GLN A 298 -7.73 -6.66 11.80
CA GLN A 298 -7.55 -7.79 10.89
C GLN A 298 -7.27 -7.31 9.47
N GLU A 299 -6.36 -8.00 8.81
CA GLU A 299 -6.13 -7.83 7.39
C GLU A 299 -7.41 -8.15 6.61
N ARG A 300 -7.74 -7.28 5.67
CA ARG A 300 -8.83 -7.45 4.72
C ARG A 300 -8.30 -8.07 3.44
N GLU A 301 -9.11 -8.90 2.80
CA GLU A 301 -8.77 -9.45 1.49
C GLU A 301 -8.60 -8.33 0.46
N TRP A 302 -7.52 -8.41 -0.32
CA TRP A 302 -7.25 -7.44 -1.36
C TRP A 302 -8.13 -7.70 -2.59
N LYS A 303 -9.25 -6.98 -2.68
CA LYS A 303 -10.03 -6.86 -3.91
C LYS A 303 -9.33 -5.89 -4.85
N PHE A 304 -8.90 -6.38 -6.02
CA PHE A 304 -8.22 -5.54 -7.00
C PHE A 304 -9.09 -4.33 -7.39
N SER A 305 -10.37 -4.56 -7.69
CA SER A 305 -11.33 -3.51 -8.07
C SER A 305 -12.59 -3.59 -7.22
N LEU A 306 -12.99 -2.45 -6.67
CA LEU A 306 -14.24 -2.22 -5.94
C LEU A 306 -15.38 -1.82 -6.88
N ALA A 307 -15.12 -1.59 -8.17
CA ALA A 307 -16.13 -1.17 -9.13
C ALA A 307 -17.33 -2.14 -9.17
N PRO A 308 -18.57 -1.61 -9.34
CA PRO A 308 -19.75 -2.44 -9.57
C PRO A 308 -19.55 -3.40 -10.76
N GLU A 309 -20.14 -4.60 -10.69
CA GLU A 309 -19.95 -5.64 -11.73
C GLU A 309 -20.36 -5.16 -13.13
N ILE A 310 -21.48 -4.44 -13.22
CA ILE A 310 -21.95 -3.86 -14.48
C ILE A 310 -20.94 -2.86 -15.04
N ASN A 311 -20.30 -2.05 -14.18
CA ASN A 311 -19.31 -1.08 -14.61
C ASN A 311 -18.01 -1.76 -15.05
N ARG A 312 -17.60 -2.87 -14.41
CA ARG A 312 -16.46 -3.69 -14.88
C ARG A 312 -16.74 -4.28 -16.27
N PHE A 313 -17.95 -4.80 -16.49
CA PHE A 313 -18.36 -5.31 -17.79
C PHE A 313 -18.38 -4.21 -18.85
N LEU A 314 -18.97 -3.05 -18.55
CA LEU A 314 -19.01 -1.89 -19.45
C LEU A 314 -17.60 -1.32 -19.72
N ALA A 315 -16.71 -1.32 -18.74
CA ALA A 315 -15.31 -0.93 -18.91
C ALA A 315 -14.56 -1.86 -19.87
N GLY A 316 -14.75 -3.18 -19.71
CA GLY A 316 -14.23 -4.17 -20.65
C GLY A 316 -14.79 -3.97 -22.07
N GLY A 317 -16.11 -3.77 -22.18
CA GLY A 317 -16.78 -3.47 -23.45
C GLY A 317 -16.27 -2.20 -24.12
N LEU A 318 -16.06 -1.13 -23.35
CA LEU A 318 -15.46 0.12 -23.83
C LEU A 318 -14.07 -0.12 -24.40
N GLY A 319 -13.23 -0.91 -23.71
CA GLY A 319 -11.90 -1.28 -24.19
C GLY A 319 -11.94 -2.02 -25.52
N VAL A 320 -12.84 -3.00 -25.66
CA VAL A 320 -13.03 -3.76 -26.91
C VAL A 320 -13.51 -2.87 -28.04
N VAL A 321 -14.51 -2.01 -27.79
CA VAL A 321 -15.04 -1.08 -28.80
C VAL A 321 -13.99 -0.06 -29.22
N ASN A 322 -13.22 0.48 -28.27
CA ASN A 322 -12.18 1.45 -28.55
C ASN A 322 -11.04 0.82 -29.37
N LEU A 323 -10.59 -0.38 -28.99
CA LEU A 323 -9.57 -1.12 -29.74
C LEU A 323 -10.05 -1.48 -31.16
N GLY A 324 -11.27 -1.99 -31.29
CA GLY A 324 -11.86 -2.31 -32.59
C GLY A 324 -12.02 -1.06 -33.47
N GLY A 325 -12.46 0.05 -32.88
CA GLY A 325 -12.56 1.35 -33.53
C GLY A 325 -11.20 1.88 -34.00
N ALA A 326 -10.16 1.76 -33.17
CA ALA A 326 -8.80 2.12 -33.53
C ALA A 326 -8.27 1.26 -34.69
N LEU A 327 -8.44 -0.06 -34.64
CA LEU A 327 -8.04 -0.95 -35.74
C LEU A 327 -8.77 -0.64 -37.06
N TYR A 328 -10.07 -0.36 -36.98
CA TYR A 328 -10.87 0.04 -38.14
C TYR A 328 -10.39 1.38 -38.72
N LEU A 329 -10.16 2.37 -37.85
CA LEU A 329 -9.59 3.65 -38.22
C LEU A 329 -8.21 3.49 -38.88
N GLY A 330 -7.36 2.61 -38.36
CA GLY A 330 -6.08 2.26 -38.94
C GLY A 330 -6.18 1.66 -40.33
N ASN A 331 -7.15 0.77 -40.55
CA ASN A 331 -7.42 0.21 -41.87
C ASN A 331 -7.81 1.32 -42.87
N LEU A 332 -8.74 2.20 -42.48
CA LEU A 332 -9.15 3.33 -43.32
C LEU A 332 -7.97 4.25 -43.63
N LEU A 333 -7.21 4.67 -42.62
CA LEU A 333 -6.04 5.56 -42.80
C LEU A 333 -4.95 4.89 -43.64
N GLY A 334 -4.72 3.57 -43.48
CA GLY A 334 -3.77 2.81 -44.28
C GLY A 334 -4.12 2.76 -45.76
N GLN A 335 -5.41 2.65 -46.09
CA GLN A 335 -5.88 2.72 -47.48
C GLN A 335 -5.55 4.06 -48.14
N TYR A 336 -5.64 5.18 -47.41
CA TYR A 336 -5.31 6.52 -47.94
C TYR A 336 -3.79 6.81 -47.90
N ALA A 337 -3.07 6.29 -46.91
CA ALA A 337 -1.62 6.49 -46.75
C ALA A 337 -0.79 5.77 -47.82
N MET A 338 -1.26 4.62 -48.35
CA MET A 338 -0.62 3.90 -49.46
C MET A 338 -0.54 4.71 -50.76
N TYR A 339 -1.32 5.79 -50.89
CA TYR A 339 -1.24 6.73 -52.02
C TYR A 339 -0.27 7.91 -51.78
N GLY A 340 0.48 7.91 -50.66
CA GLY A 340 1.42 8.99 -50.33
C GLY A 340 0.77 10.31 -49.95
N VAL A 341 -0.55 10.32 -49.72
CA VAL A 341 -1.33 11.54 -49.45
C VAL A 341 -1.34 11.81 -47.95
N ARG A 342 -0.84 12.97 -47.54
CA ARG A 342 -1.17 13.55 -46.24
C ARG A 342 -2.61 14.02 -46.31
N LEU A 343 -3.48 13.44 -45.48
CA LEU A 343 -4.87 13.86 -45.44
C LEU A 343 -4.94 15.34 -44.97
N PRO A 344 -5.74 16.20 -45.63
CA PRO A 344 -5.84 17.60 -45.24
C PRO A 344 -6.60 17.76 -43.92
N SER A 345 -6.31 18.85 -43.21
CA SER A 345 -7.06 19.32 -42.06
C SER A 345 -7.12 18.29 -40.91
N TYR A 346 -8.32 18.04 -40.36
CA TYR A 346 -8.55 17.17 -39.22
C TYR A 346 -7.98 15.74 -39.42
N PHE A 347 -8.18 15.16 -40.60
CA PHE A 347 -7.73 13.79 -40.89
C PHE A 347 -6.21 13.64 -40.92
N GLY A 348 -5.45 14.68 -41.26
CA GLY A 348 -3.99 14.69 -41.16
C GLY A 348 -3.48 14.70 -39.72
N ILE A 349 -4.20 15.38 -38.82
CA ILE A 349 -3.91 15.37 -37.37
C ILE A 349 -4.16 13.97 -36.80
N VAL A 350 -5.31 13.35 -37.14
CA VAL A 350 -5.63 11.98 -36.73
C VAL A 350 -4.61 10.98 -37.29
N GLN A 351 -4.21 11.11 -38.55
CA GLN A 351 -3.18 10.27 -39.17
C GLN A 351 -1.83 10.38 -38.46
N GLY A 352 -1.43 11.59 -38.02
CA GLY A 352 -0.21 11.81 -37.26
C GLY A 352 -0.25 11.32 -35.81
N ALA A 353 -1.43 11.37 -35.18
CA ALA A 353 -1.65 10.93 -33.81
C ALA A 353 -1.92 9.42 -33.68
N TYR A 354 -2.29 8.74 -34.77
CA TYR A 354 -2.67 7.32 -34.79
C TYR A 354 -1.67 6.37 -34.12
N PRO A 355 -0.34 6.52 -34.24
CA PRO A 355 0.61 5.63 -33.56
C PRO A 355 0.53 5.67 -32.02
N PHE A 356 -0.16 6.66 -31.45
CA PHE A 356 -0.35 6.83 -30.01
C PHE A 356 -1.75 6.41 -29.54
N LEU A 357 -2.63 6.01 -30.45
CA LEU A 357 -3.97 5.48 -30.20
C LEU A 357 -3.95 3.95 -30.11
#